data_AF-K5X6X7-F1
#
_entry.id   AF-K5X6X7-F1
#
_cell.length_a   1.000
_cell.length_b   1.000
_cell.length_c   1.000
_cell.angle_alpha   90.00
_cell.angle_beta   90.00
_cell.angle_gamma   90.00
#
_symmetry.space_group_name_H-M   'P 1'
#
loop_
_entity.id
_entity.type
_entity.pdbx_description
1 polymer ?
#
loop_
_entity_poly.entity_id
_entity_poly.type
_entity_poly.pdbx_seq_one_letter_code
_entity_poly.pdbx_strand_id
1 'polypeptide(L)'
;MALRVNNHPSSGPTIDQHVHSEAALAYAAQLPNHDHGEPLWQPEPSKYGEVLIGGVGFVEDGCFYRLFNCTLAADDPVNANRVPHGYIPLEYDKWALLQTRENYLPPKPIYSKSISQFKAEAGATAKGVSLSYKFECKSQEGAILVPGSDVTLSHVQANLRFHEYVRMNHASWHAFAVDQGRMIAPEDVVLVIG
;
A
#
# COMPACT_ATOMS: atom_id res chain seq x y z
N MET A 1 8.76 9.83 -0.19
CA MET A 1 10.08 9.78 0.48
C MET A 1 9.89 9.93 1.99
N ALA A 2 9.98 8.83 2.75
CA ALA A 2 9.96 8.86 4.21
C ALA A 2 11.36 9.21 4.74
N LEU A 3 11.47 10.21 5.62
CA LEU A 3 12.73 10.59 6.24
C LEU A 3 13.04 9.64 7.41
N ARG A 4 14.17 8.92 7.31
CA ARG A 4 14.71 8.04 8.35
C ARG A 4 15.47 8.86 9.39
N VAL A 5 15.04 8.85 10.65
CA VAL A 5 15.84 9.36 11.78
C VAL A 5 16.70 8.20 12.30
N ASN A 6 18.02 8.33 12.19
CA ASN A 6 18.96 7.33 12.68
C ASN A 6 19.40 7.66 14.11
N ASN A 7 19.28 6.71 15.03
CA ASN A 7 20.00 6.69 16.30
C ASN A 7 20.75 5.36 16.45
N HIS A 8 22.01 5.40 16.92
CA HIS A 8 22.84 4.24 17.27
C HIS A 8 23.92 4.68 18.29
N PRO A 9 24.63 3.76 19.03
CA PRO A 9 24.37 2.32 19.30
C PRO A 9 24.70 1.84 20.76
N SER A 10 24.31 0.60 21.12
CA SER A 10 25.05 -0.47 21.88
C SER A 10 24.05 -1.50 22.45
N SER A 11 24.24 -2.82 22.63
CA SER A 11 25.23 -3.84 22.24
C SER A 11 24.68 -5.21 22.73
N GLY A 12 24.73 -6.28 21.93
CA GLY A 12 24.50 -7.68 22.35
C GLY A 12 23.77 -8.54 21.30
N PRO A 13 24.14 -9.82 21.07
CA PRO A 13 23.55 -10.62 20.00
C PRO A 13 22.22 -11.20 20.48
N THR A 14 21.12 -10.65 19.98
CA THR A 14 19.82 -11.30 20.07
C THR A 14 19.48 -11.77 18.68
N ILE A 15 19.06 -13.03 18.57
CA ILE A 15 18.59 -13.65 17.34
C ILE A 15 17.51 -12.73 16.76
N ASP A 16 17.81 -12.09 15.62
CA ASP A 16 16.93 -11.14 14.94
C ASP A 16 15.65 -11.85 14.46
N GLN A 17 14.65 -11.86 15.32
CA GLN A 17 13.26 -11.92 14.88
C GLN A 17 12.98 -10.58 14.19
N HIS A 18 12.54 -10.62 12.93
CA HIS A 18 12.15 -9.48 12.09
C HIS A 18 11.57 -8.30 12.90
N VAL A 19 12.43 -7.38 13.35
CA VAL A 19 12.03 -6.16 14.06
C VAL A 19 11.64 -5.16 12.98
N HIS A 20 10.34 -5.04 12.71
CA HIS A 20 9.83 -3.85 12.04
C HIS A 20 10.34 -2.64 12.83
N SER A 21 10.87 -1.61 12.15
CA SER A 21 11.27 -0.41 12.87
C SER A 21 10.04 0.20 13.55
N GLU A 22 10.18 0.72 14.78
CA GLU A 22 9.08 1.40 15.48
C GLU A 22 8.43 2.49 14.62
N ALA A 23 9.23 3.15 13.76
CA ALA A 23 8.75 4.12 12.78
C ALA A 23 7.77 3.54 11.75
N ALA A 24 7.94 2.29 11.33
CA ALA A 24 7.06 1.62 10.38
C ALA A 24 5.67 1.36 10.97
N LEU A 25 5.65 0.86 12.20
CA LEU A 25 4.42 0.61 12.93
C LEU A 25 3.69 1.92 13.25
N ALA A 26 4.44 2.94 13.68
CA ALA A 26 3.89 4.27 13.91
C ALA A 26 3.29 4.88 12.63
N TYR A 27 3.94 4.74 11.48
CA TYR A 27 3.40 5.24 10.21
C TYR A 27 2.06 4.60 9.86
N ALA A 28 2.01 3.27 9.86
CA ALA A 28 0.81 2.51 9.54
C ALA A 28 -0.33 2.78 10.54
N ALA A 29 -0.02 2.98 11.83
CA ALA A 29 -1.01 3.27 12.86
C ALA A 29 -1.55 4.72 12.82
N GLN A 30 -0.75 5.69 12.39
CA GLN A 30 -1.06 7.12 12.55
C GLN A 30 -1.78 7.74 11.34
N LEU A 31 -1.64 7.18 10.14
CA LEU A 31 -2.26 7.67 8.89
C LEU A 31 -3.65 7.12 8.46
N PRO A 32 -4.21 6.01 8.99
CA PRO A 32 -5.49 5.45 8.50
C PRO A 32 -6.67 6.42 8.58
N ASN A 33 -6.57 7.46 9.42
CA ASN A 33 -7.61 8.46 9.67
C ASN A 33 -7.97 9.40 8.51
N HIS A 34 -7.42 9.19 7.30
CA HIS A 34 -7.65 10.08 6.16
C HIS A 34 -8.57 9.50 5.09
N ASP A 35 -9.08 8.27 5.25
CA ASP A 35 -9.98 7.62 4.28
C ASP A 35 -9.38 7.54 2.86
N HIS A 36 -8.06 7.36 2.76
CA HIS A 36 -7.30 7.30 1.50
C HIS A 36 -6.79 5.89 1.16
N GLY A 37 -7.31 4.86 1.84
CA GLY A 37 -6.82 3.49 1.77
C GLY A 37 -5.82 3.16 2.89
N GLU A 38 -5.24 1.96 2.81
CA GLU A 38 -4.33 1.43 3.82
C GLU A 38 -2.90 1.99 3.64
N PRO A 39 -2.32 2.67 4.65
CA PRO A 39 -0.97 3.22 4.55
C PRO A 39 0.09 2.11 4.64
N LEU A 40 0.69 1.76 3.49
CA LEU A 40 1.87 0.89 3.42
C LEU A 40 3.13 1.66 3.85
N TRP A 41 3.91 1.10 4.77
CA TRP A 41 5.20 1.71 5.17
C TRP A 41 6.25 1.67 4.05
N GLN A 42 6.21 0.65 3.20
CA GLN A 42 7.02 0.54 1.98
C GLN A 42 6.08 0.64 0.76
N PRO A 43 5.67 1.87 0.39
CA PRO A 43 4.72 2.08 -0.70
C PRO A 43 5.36 1.94 -2.08
N GLU A 44 6.69 1.91 -2.15
CA GLU A 44 7.41 1.76 -3.42
C GLU A 44 7.05 0.42 -4.07
N PRO A 45 6.83 0.40 -5.40
CA PRO A 45 6.57 -0.83 -6.13
C PRO A 45 7.60 -1.91 -5.79
N SER A 46 7.14 -3.08 -5.37
CA SER A 46 8.02 -4.24 -5.26
C SER A 46 8.53 -4.66 -6.65
N LYS A 47 9.36 -5.71 -6.73
CA LYS A 47 9.74 -6.31 -8.03
C LYS A 47 8.54 -6.74 -8.89
N TYR A 48 7.35 -6.80 -8.28
CA TYR A 48 6.09 -7.13 -8.95
C TYR A 48 5.37 -5.91 -9.54
N GLY A 49 5.91 -4.69 -9.40
CA GLY A 49 5.32 -3.47 -9.91
C GLY A 49 4.31 -2.83 -8.95
N GLU A 50 3.54 -1.87 -9.48
CA GLU A 50 2.53 -1.15 -8.71
C GLU A 50 1.42 -2.07 -8.18
N VAL A 51 0.81 -1.64 -7.08
CA VAL A 51 -0.43 -2.24 -6.56
C VAL A 51 -1.55 -1.95 -7.56
N LEU A 52 -2.23 -3.00 -8.03
CA LEU A 52 -3.29 -2.88 -9.02
C LEU A 52 -4.60 -3.42 -8.45
N ILE A 53 -5.72 -2.83 -8.86
CA ILE A 53 -7.05 -3.39 -8.66
C ILE A 53 -7.09 -4.82 -9.22
N GLY A 54 -7.68 -5.73 -8.44
CA GLY A 54 -7.69 -7.16 -8.75
C GLY A 54 -6.43 -7.89 -8.28
N GLY A 55 -5.43 -7.19 -7.75
CA GLY A 55 -4.25 -7.83 -7.16
C GLY A 55 -4.65 -8.70 -5.97
N VAL A 56 -4.34 -10.00 -6.05
CA VAL A 56 -4.42 -10.94 -4.94
C VAL A 56 -3.02 -11.10 -4.37
N GLY A 57 -2.87 -10.94 -3.07
CA GLY A 57 -1.56 -10.92 -2.43
C GLY A 57 -1.65 -10.89 -0.91
N PHE A 58 -0.57 -10.50 -0.28
CA PHE A 58 -0.46 -10.34 1.17
C PHE A 58 0.47 -9.16 1.47
N VAL A 59 0.39 -8.63 2.68
CA VAL A 59 1.29 -7.58 3.16
C VAL A 59 2.31 -8.20 4.10
N GLU A 60 3.59 -7.98 3.81
CA GLU A 60 4.71 -8.41 4.65
C GLU A 60 5.71 -7.26 4.72
N ASP A 61 6.24 -6.97 5.90
CA ASP A 61 7.18 -5.85 6.14
C ASP A 61 6.69 -4.48 5.60
N GLY A 62 5.38 -4.27 5.61
CA GLY A 62 4.74 -3.04 5.14
C GLY A 62 4.76 -2.86 3.62
N CYS A 63 5.02 -3.92 2.86
CA CYS A 63 4.97 -3.96 1.40
C CYS A 63 3.89 -4.95 0.93
N PHE A 64 3.14 -4.60 -0.12
CA PHE A 64 2.22 -5.54 -0.76
C PHE A 64 2.95 -6.44 -1.76
N TYR A 65 2.86 -7.75 -1.53
CA TYR A 65 3.39 -8.78 -2.42
C TYR A 65 2.27 -9.41 -3.22
N ARG A 66 2.21 -9.08 -4.52
CA ARG A 66 1.24 -9.67 -5.44
C ARG A 66 1.60 -11.12 -5.76
N LEU A 67 0.62 -12.02 -5.57
CA LEU A 67 0.66 -13.40 -6.07
C LEU A 67 0.27 -13.43 -7.55
N PHE A 68 -0.88 -12.83 -7.88
CA PHE A 68 -1.41 -12.66 -9.24
C PHE A 68 -2.46 -11.54 -9.26
N ASN A 69 -2.97 -11.17 -10.44
CA ASN A 69 -4.11 -10.28 -10.61
C ASN A 69 -5.31 -11.07 -11.13
N CYS A 70 -6.38 -11.14 -10.34
CA CYS A 70 -7.56 -11.93 -10.64
C CYS A 70 -8.44 -11.30 -11.73
N THR A 71 -8.20 -10.07 -12.16
CA THR A 71 -8.99 -9.40 -13.22
C THR A 71 -8.34 -9.47 -14.60
N LEU A 72 -7.20 -10.17 -14.69
CA LEU A 72 -6.40 -10.34 -15.90
C LEU A 72 -6.33 -11.82 -16.29
N ALA A 73 -6.12 -12.09 -17.57
CA ALA A 73 -5.96 -13.46 -18.06
C ALA A 73 -4.71 -14.13 -17.47
N ALA A 74 -4.65 -15.47 -17.51
CA ALA A 74 -3.51 -16.21 -16.97
C ALA A 74 -2.20 -15.88 -17.73
N ASP A 75 -2.30 -15.68 -19.04
CA ASP A 75 -1.21 -15.37 -19.96
C ASP A 75 -0.86 -13.87 -20.03
N ASP A 76 -1.60 -13.03 -19.31
CA ASP A 76 -1.26 -11.60 -19.18
C ASP A 76 0.15 -11.45 -18.58
N PRO A 77 0.99 -10.52 -19.09
CA PRO A 77 2.34 -10.30 -18.57
C PRO A 77 2.43 -10.07 -17.06
N VAL A 78 1.41 -9.49 -16.45
CA VAL A 78 1.32 -9.28 -14.99
C VAL A 78 1.27 -10.62 -14.24
N ASN A 79 0.49 -11.56 -14.77
CA ASN A 79 0.32 -12.89 -14.18
C ASN A 79 1.45 -13.83 -14.58
N ALA A 80 1.95 -13.73 -15.82
CA ALA A 80 3.01 -14.55 -16.38
C ALA A 80 2.76 -16.06 -16.17
N ASN A 81 1.51 -16.51 -16.36
CA ASN A 81 1.03 -17.86 -16.10
C ASN A 81 1.20 -18.36 -14.65
N ARG A 82 1.44 -17.45 -13.69
CA ARG A 82 1.53 -17.76 -12.26
C ARG A 82 0.19 -17.48 -11.60
N VAL A 83 -0.77 -18.37 -11.82
CA VAL A 83 -2.12 -18.30 -11.25
C VAL A 83 -2.50 -19.63 -10.58
N PRO A 84 -3.49 -19.65 -9.67
CA PRO A 84 -3.99 -20.88 -9.06
C PRO A 84 -4.48 -21.91 -10.09
N HIS A 85 -4.51 -23.19 -9.71
CA HIS A 85 -5.09 -24.23 -10.56
C HIS A 85 -6.58 -23.98 -10.83
N GLY A 86 -7.01 -24.17 -12.08
CA GLY A 86 -8.40 -23.92 -12.48
C GLY A 86 -8.79 -22.44 -12.47
N TYR A 87 -7.82 -21.53 -12.47
CA TYR A 87 -8.07 -20.09 -12.46
C TYR A 87 -8.98 -19.63 -13.60
N ILE A 88 -10.03 -18.91 -13.22
CA ILE A 88 -10.94 -18.20 -14.12
C ILE A 88 -10.89 -16.72 -13.73
N PRO A 89 -10.56 -15.79 -14.64
CA PRO A 89 -10.53 -14.37 -14.33
C PRO A 89 -11.88 -13.83 -13.83
N LEU A 90 -11.82 -12.92 -12.85
CA LEU A 90 -12.94 -12.11 -12.39
C LEU A 90 -13.31 -11.07 -13.44
N GLU A 91 -14.46 -11.27 -14.07
CA GLU A 91 -15.07 -10.30 -14.97
C GLU A 91 -16.07 -9.42 -14.23
N TYR A 92 -15.95 -8.11 -14.43
CA TYR A 92 -16.88 -7.13 -13.90
C TYR A 92 -17.05 -5.96 -14.87
N ASP A 93 -18.16 -5.24 -14.73
CA ASP A 93 -18.41 -4.04 -15.52
C ASP A 93 -17.49 -2.91 -15.04
N LYS A 94 -16.31 -2.83 -15.66
CA LYS A 94 -15.32 -1.79 -15.36
C LYS A 94 -15.89 -0.39 -15.59
N TRP A 95 -16.71 -0.21 -16.62
CA TRP A 95 -17.29 1.10 -16.93
C TRP A 95 -18.25 1.58 -15.83
N ALA A 96 -19.07 0.68 -15.29
CA ALA A 96 -20.03 1.02 -14.25
C ALA A 96 -19.39 1.12 -12.85
N LEU A 97 -18.43 0.23 -12.53
CA LEU A 97 -17.99 0.01 -11.15
C LEU A 97 -16.62 0.59 -10.82
N LEU A 98 -15.73 0.77 -11.80
CA LEU A 98 -14.40 1.36 -11.56
C LEU A 98 -14.51 2.88 -11.48
N GLN A 99 -14.11 3.44 -10.35
CA GLN A 99 -14.06 4.88 -10.12
C GLN A 99 -12.61 5.31 -10.04
N THR A 100 -12.20 6.18 -10.97
CA THR A 100 -10.87 6.80 -10.96
C THR A 100 -11.03 8.31 -10.78
N ARG A 101 -10.30 8.86 -9.80
CA ARG A 101 -10.21 10.28 -9.53
C ARG A 101 -8.77 10.72 -9.73
N GLU A 102 -8.50 11.30 -10.89
CA GLU A 102 -7.23 11.94 -11.20
C GLU A 102 -7.04 13.17 -10.31
N ASN A 103 -5.79 13.44 -9.93
CA ASN A 103 -5.42 14.58 -9.07
C ASN A 103 -6.22 14.62 -7.75
N TYR A 104 -6.51 13.44 -7.19
CA TYR A 104 -7.30 13.29 -5.97
C TYR A 104 -6.64 14.00 -4.78
N LEU A 105 -5.32 13.88 -4.63
CA LEU A 105 -4.55 14.66 -3.67
C LEU A 105 -3.40 15.38 -4.39
N PRO A 106 -3.18 16.67 -4.11
CA PRO A 106 -2.01 17.37 -4.62
C PRO A 106 -0.73 16.85 -3.93
N PRO A 107 0.47 17.18 -4.46
CA PRO A 107 1.75 16.87 -3.83
C PRO A 107 2.00 17.74 -2.58
N LYS A 108 1.13 17.61 -1.58
CA LYS A 108 1.18 18.31 -0.31
C LYS A 108 1.28 17.30 0.83
N PRO A 109 1.90 17.66 1.96
CA PRO A 109 1.98 16.78 3.11
C PRO A 109 0.61 16.35 3.63
N ILE A 110 0.46 15.05 3.84
CA ILE A 110 -0.62 14.40 4.57
C ILE A 110 -0.02 13.96 5.91
N TYR A 111 -0.70 14.19 7.03
CA TYR A 111 -0.11 13.95 8.34
C TYR A 111 -1.12 13.58 9.40
N SER A 112 -0.71 12.79 10.38
CA SER A 112 -1.58 12.32 11.47
C SER A 112 -2.16 13.48 12.28
N LYS A 113 -3.29 13.23 12.97
CA LYS A 113 -3.96 14.23 13.83
C LYS A 113 -3.05 14.80 14.93
N SER A 114 -2.01 14.05 15.32
CA SER A 114 -1.00 14.48 16.29
C SER A 114 -0.02 15.53 15.74
N ILE A 115 0.05 15.72 14.43
CA ILE A 115 0.93 16.68 13.77
C ILE A 115 0.20 18.00 13.52
N SER A 116 0.83 19.12 13.88
CA SER A 116 0.42 20.47 13.48
C SER A 116 1.43 21.03 12.47
N GLN A 117 0.92 21.50 11.33
CA GLN A 117 1.73 22.16 10.31
C GLN A 117 1.77 23.67 10.57
N PHE A 118 2.97 24.24 10.63
CA PHE A 118 3.19 25.67 10.66
C PHE A 118 3.73 26.13 9.30
N LYS A 119 3.21 27.28 8.87
CA LYS A 119 3.34 27.98 7.57
C LYS A 119 4.41 27.46 6.61
N ALA A 120 3.99 27.21 5.36
CA ALA A 120 4.91 27.00 4.25
C ALA A 120 5.59 28.32 3.87
N GLU A 121 6.91 28.40 3.96
CA GLU A 121 7.65 29.56 3.43
C GLU A 121 7.97 29.27 1.96
N ALA A 122 7.51 30.17 1.08
CA ALA A 122 7.85 30.13 -0.33
C ALA A 122 9.14 30.92 -0.54
N GLY A 123 10.21 30.24 -0.91
CA GLY A 123 11.47 30.85 -1.33
C GLY A 123 11.61 30.84 -2.85
N ALA A 124 12.12 31.91 -3.44
CA ALA A 124 12.58 31.87 -4.83
C ALA A 124 14.03 31.36 -4.88
N THR A 125 14.27 30.30 -5.64
CA THR A 125 15.61 29.77 -5.91
C THR A 125 15.92 29.86 -7.40
N ALA A 126 17.19 29.74 -7.78
CA ALA A 126 17.60 29.70 -9.19
C ALA A 126 16.95 28.55 -10.00
N LYS A 127 16.35 27.55 -9.33
CA LYS A 127 15.64 26.42 -9.93
C LYS A 127 14.12 26.46 -9.76
N GLY A 128 13.55 27.59 -9.32
CA GLY A 128 12.10 27.76 -9.12
C GLY A 128 11.71 28.04 -7.67
N VAL A 129 10.44 27.81 -7.33
CA VAL A 129 9.89 28.03 -5.98
C VAL A 129 10.25 26.85 -5.07
N SER A 130 10.92 27.11 -3.95
CA SER A 130 11.07 26.12 -2.87
C SER A 130 9.93 26.30 -1.85
N LEU A 131 9.34 25.18 -1.45
CA LEU A 131 8.36 25.12 -0.36
C LEU A 131 9.04 24.45 0.83
N SER A 132 9.16 25.16 1.95
CA SER A 132 9.54 24.56 3.23
C SER A 132 8.28 24.22 4.02
N TYR A 133 8.32 23.13 4.79
CA TYR A 133 7.24 22.77 5.71
C TYR A 133 7.82 22.66 7.11
N LYS A 134 7.12 23.23 8.10
CA LYS A 134 7.44 23.03 9.51
C LYS A 134 6.34 22.22 10.17
N PHE A 135 6.72 21.16 10.88
CA PHE A 135 5.79 20.29 11.59
C PHE A 135 6.13 20.27 13.07
N GLU A 136 5.10 20.14 13.90
CA GLU A 136 5.21 19.91 15.33
C GLU A 136 4.37 18.68 15.69
N CYS A 137 4.97 17.69 16.34
CA CYS A 137 4.23 16.57 16.89
C CYS A 137 3.81 16.90 18.32
N LYS A 138 2.51 16.86 18.60
CA LYS A 138 1.92 17.12 19.92
C LYS A 138 1.72 15.84 20.74
N SER A 139 2.27 14.72 20.29
CA SER A 139 2.12 13.40 20.91
C SER A 139 3.45 12.63 20.85
N GLN A 140 3.50 11.44 21.44
CA GLN A 140 4.71 10.59 21.38
C GLN A 140 5.03 10.15 19.95
N GLU A 141 4.01 10.00 19.10
CA GLU A 141 4.14 9.54 17.72
C GLU A 141 3.34 10.40 16.76
N GLY A 142 3.83 10.48 15.53
CA GLY A 142 3.14 11.11 14.42
C GLY A 142 3.77 10.70 13.09
N ALA A 143 2.99 10.80 12.03
CA ALA A 143 3.39 10.36 10.70
C ALA A 143 3.09 11.45 9.68
N ILE A 144 3.97 11.57 8.69
CA ILE A 144 3.85 12.52 7.58
C ILE A 144 4.17 11.75 6.29
N LEU A 145 3.27 11.86 5.32
CA LEU A 145 3.46 11.42 3.93
C LEU A 145 3.54 12.66 3.04
N VAL A 146 4.60 12.78 2.26
CA VAL A 146 4.73 13.84 1.24
C VAL A 146 4.75 13.15 -0.14
N PRO A 147 3.64 13.21 -0.90
CA PRO A 147 3.61 12.69 -2.26
C PRO A 147 4.59 13.45 -3.16
N GLY A 148 5.28 12.73 -4.06
CA GLY A 148 6.20 13.33 -5.02
C GLY A 148 5.51 13.98 -6.23
N SER A 149 4.25 13.63 -6.45
CA SER A 149 3.38 14.10 -7.53
C SER A 149 1.93 14.12 -7.05
N ASP A 150 1.01 14.56 -7.90
CA ASP A 150 -0.41 14.33 -7.68
C ASP A 150 -0.70 12.83 -7.50
N VAL A 151 -1.63 12.52 -6.61
CA VAL A 151 -2.08 11.16 -6.30
C VAL A 151 -3.38 10.89 -7.03
N THR A 152 -3.47 9.77 -7.74
CA THR A 152 -4.69 9.27 -8.35
C THR A 152 -5.31 8.20 -7.45
N LEU A 153 -6.61 8.33 -7.18
CA LEU A 153 -7.37 7.32 -6.44
C LEU A 153 -8.17 6.47 -7.42
N SER A 154 -8.01 5.15 -7.36
CA SER A 154 -8.82 4.20 -8.12
C SER A 154 -9.43 3.18 -7.16
N HIS A 155 -10.75 2.99 -7.22
CA HIS A 155 -11.47 2.00 -6.42
C HIS A 155 -12.66 1.40 -7.18
N VAL A 156 -12.97 0.13 -6.90
CA VAL A 156 -14.15 -0.57 -7.41
C VAL A 156 -15.27 -0.46 -6.40
N GLN A 157 -16.38 0.17 -6.78
CA GLN A 157 -17.56 0.27 -5.91
C GLN A 157 -18.00 -1.09 -5.35
N ALA A 158 -18.45 -1.09 -4.10
CA ALA A 158 -18.94 -2.28 -3.42
C ALA A 158 -19.96 -3.03 -4.29
N ASN A 159 -19.67 -4.29 -4.60
CA ASN A 159 -20.49 -5.12 -5.46
C ASN A 159 -20.39 -6.60 -5.08
N LEU A 160 -21.45 -7.35 -5.35
CA LEU A 160 -21.54 -8.77 -5.00
C LEU A 160 -20.54 -9.63 -5.76
N ARG A 161 -20.14 -9.25 -6.99
CA ARG A 161 -19.26 -10.09 -7.80
C ARG A 161 -17.88 -10.27 -7.18
N PHE A 162 -17.27 -9.19 -6.69
CA PHE A 162 -15.99 -9.29 -5.99
C PHE A 162 -16.12 -10.13 -4.73
N HIS A 163 -17.18 -9.92 -3.96
CA HIS A 163 -17.42 -10.66 -2.72
C HIS A 163 -17.62 -12.17 -2.96
N GLU A 164 -18.44 -12.54 -3.94
CA GLU A 164 -18.66 -13.94 -4.33
C GLU A 164 -17.39 -14.57 -4.89
N TYR A 165 -16.64 -13.83 -5.71
CA TYR A 165 -15.39 -14.32 -6.28
C TYR A 165 -14.34 -14.61 -5.21
N VAL A 166 -14.16 -13.71 -4.24
CA VAL A 166 -13.30 -13.98 -3.07
C VAL A 166 -13.79 -15.21 -2.33
N ARG A 167 -15.08 -15.28 -1.97
CA ARG A 167 -15.64 -16.41 -1.23
C ARG A 167 -15.41 -17.76 -1.92
N MET A 168 -15.53 -17.82 -3.24
CA MET A 168 -15.38 -19.06 -4.02
C MET A 168 -13.93 -19.49 -4.22
N ASN A 169 -12.98 -18.53 -4.26
CA ASN A 169 -11.62 -18.81 -4.68
C ASN A 169 -10.56 -18.60 -3.58
N HIS A 170 -10.88 -17.94 -2.47
CA HIS A 170 -9.90 -17.59 -1.43
C HIS A 170 -9.10 -18.79 -0.92
N ALA A 171 -9.74 -19.94 -0.73
CA ALA A 171 -9.05 -21.18 -0.35
C ALA A 171 -8.02 -21.64 -1.39
N SER A 172 -8.30 -21.48 -2.70
CA SER A 172 -7.34 -21.83 -3.75
C SER A 172 -6.20 -20.81 -3.85
N TRP A 173 -6.44 -19.55 -3.47
CA TRP A 173 -5.39 -18.53 -3.40
C TRP A 173 -4.41 -18.80 -2.27
N HIS A 174 -4.91 -19.18 -1.10
CA HIS A 174 -4.08 -19.59 0.03
C HIS A 174 -3.25 -20.84 -0.32
N ALA A 175 -3.90 -21.88 -0.86
CA ALA A 175 -3.19 -23.09 -1.32
C ALA A 175 -2.10 -22.75 -2.36
N PHE A 176 -2.41 -21.88 -3.33
CA PHE A 176 -1.43 -21.41 -4.31
C PHE A 176 -0.24 -20.68 -3.68
N ALA A 177 -0.47 -19.87 -2.65
CA ALA A 177 0.61 -19.21 -1.92
C ALA A 177 1.51 -20.21 -1.17
N VAL A 178 0.90 -21.21 -0.52
CA VAL A 178 1.62 -22.29 0.17
C VAL A 178 2.41 -23.15 -0.81
N ASP A 179 1.86 -23.47 -1.98
CA ASP A 179 2.55 -24.20 -3.05
C ASP A 179 3.77 -23.44 -3.58
N GLN A 180 3.79 -22.11 -3.48
CA GLN A 180 4.96 -21.27 -3.77
C GLN A 180 5.96 -21.18 -2.61
N GLY A 181 5.76 -21.94 -1.53
CA GLY A 181 6.65 -22.02 -0.37
C GLY A 181 6.43 -20.91 0.66
N ARG A 182 5.29 -20.22 0.64
CA ARG A 182 4.99 -19.13 1.58
C ARG A 182 4.33 -19.67 2.85
N MET A 183 4.72 -19.12 3.99
CA MET A 183 4.13 -19.43 5.31
C MET A 183 3.21 -18.28 5.73
N ILE A 184 2.01 -18.21 5.15
CA ILE A 184 1.02 -17.17 5.43
C ILE A 184 -0.30 -17.80 5.90
N ALA A 185 -1.02 -17.12 6.78
CA ALA A 185 -2.35 -17.57 7.18
C ALA A 185 -3.37 -17.27 6.06
N PRO A 186 -4.48 -18.02 5.97
CA PRO A 186 -5.52 -17.73 5.00
C PRO A 186 -6.01 -16.28 5.06
N GLU A 187 -6.22 -15.74 6.26
CA GLU A 187 -6.69 -14.37 6.52
C GLU A 187 -5.73 -13.28 6.02
N ASP A 188 -4.44 -13.59 5.83
CA ASP A 188 -3.45 -12.65 5.30
C ASP A 188 -3.53 -12.50 3.78
N VAL A 189 -4.24 -13.41 3.10
CA VAL A 189 -4.46 -13.34 1.64
C VAL A 189 -5.60 -12.38 1.36
N VAL A 190 -5.26 -11.23 0.80
CA VAL A 190 -6.17 -10.12 0.53
C VAL A 190 -6.33 -9.87 -0.97
N LEU A 191 -7.47 -9.27 -1.32
CA LEU A 191 -7.76 -8.76 -2.66
C LEU A 191 -7.79 -7.23 -2.63
N VAL A 192 -7.06 -6.60 -3.54
CA VAL A 192 -7.05 -5.16 -3.72
C VAL A 192 -8.26 -4.72 -4.55
N ILE A 193 -9.10 -3.89 -3.96
CA ILE A 193 -10.24 -3.25 -4.64
C ILE A 193 -10.12 -1.72 -4.72
N GLY A 194 -9.04 -1.16 -4.17
CA GLY A 194 -8.76 0.29 -4.12
C GLY A 194 -9.07 0.91 -2.77
#